data_AF-A0A2G4SHZ6-F1
#
_entry.id   AF-A0A2G4SHZ6-F1
#
_cell.length_a   1.000
_cell.length_b   1.000
_cell.length_c   1.000
_cell.angle_alpha   90.00
_cell.angle_beta   90.00
_cell.angle_gamma   90.00
#
_symmetry.space_group_name_H-M   'P 1'
#
loop_
_entity.id
_entity.type
_entity.pdbx_description
1 polymer ?
#
loop_
_entity_poly.entity_id
_entity_poly.type
_entity_poly.pdbx_seq_one_letter_code
_entity_poly.pdbx_strand_id
1 'polypeptide(L)'
;MYNGQSSFSSLTDQRVINATREAEILEHTLLGLENKRPKNTTLVYKKKQEILMDFCIENRYADGCIVTEAKLLRFLDEVVVPRGSLKKDRKDDSSVYELKMETIQQYIKAVVNLHAIQFSRNISRESGVRGAALRAWLKNRRHSERQRKRESYKDRARHTAQDGYTPEELIKLSIFYFKEGKEKPFRNRMLFLMQHMMLLHGKGTGDMELCDLFPLEPQLQLANF
;
A
#
# COMPACT_ATOMS: atom_id res chain seq x y z
N MET A 1 71.27 -1.99 18.86
CA MET A 1 70.63 -2.71 17.73
C MET A 1 69.30 -3.28 18.21
N TYR A 2 68.23 -2.87 17.53
CA TYR A 2 66.86 -3.42 17.40
C TYR A 2 66.31 -4.43 18.43
N ASN A 3 65.29 -3.99 19.19
CA ASN A 3 64.29 -4.85 19.83
C ASN A 3 62.86 -4.25 19.77
N GLY A 4 62.57 -3.43 18.76
CA GLY A 4 61.29 -2.70 18.62
C GLY A 4 60.31 -3.24 17.56
N GLN A 5 60.71 -4.22 16.74
CA GLN A 5 59.88 -4.70 15.61
C GLN A 5 58.95 -5.87 15.96
N SER A 6 59.32 -6.71 16.95
CA SER A 6 58.57 -7.93 17.27
C SER A 6 57.22 -7.67 17.97
N SER A 7 57.12 -6.59 18.76
CA SER A 7 55.88 -6.19 19.45
C SER A 7 54.83 -5.62 18.49
N PHE A 8 55.28 -4.93 17.42
CA PHE A 8 54.39 -4.30 16.44
C PHE A 8 53.78 -5.32 15.47
N SER A 9 54.52 -6.37 15.09
CA SER A 9 53.99 -7.44 14.23
C SER A 9 52.90 -8.24 14.97
N SER A 10 53.15 -8.64 16.22
CA SER A 10 52.19 -9.38 17.05
C SER A 10 50.87 -8.63 17.26
N LEU A 11 50.92 -7.30 17.43
CA LEU A 11 49.73 -6.47 17.59
C LEU A 11 48.94 -6.32 16.28
N THR A 12 49.63 -6.34 15.15
CA THR A 12 49.03 -6.31 13.81
C THR A 12 48.36 -7.65 13.49
N ASP A 13 49.01 -8.76 13.84
CA ASP A 13 48.45 -10.11 13.70
C ASP A 13 47.19 -10.29 14.55
N GLN A 14 47.19 -9.81 15.80
CA GLN A 14 46.01 -9.88 16.66
C GLN A 14 44.84 -9.01 16.13
N ARG A 15 45.13 -7.85 15.55
CA ARG A 15 44.11 -6.99 14.90
C ARG A 15 43.48 -7.68 13.70
N VAL A 16 44.30 -8.36 12.88
CA VAL A 16 43.81 -9.12 11.72
C VAL A 16 42.94 -10.29 12.18
N ILE A 17 43.37 -11.06 13.18
CA ILE A 17 42.61 -12.19 13.75
C ILE A 17 41.25 -11.71 14.29
N ASN A 18 41.24 -10.61 15.05
CA ASN A 18 40.02 -10.06 15.61
C ASN A 18 39.07 -9.58 14.49
N ALA A 19 39.58 -8.86 13.48
CA ALA A 19 38.78 -8.40 12.35
C ALA A 19 38.18 -9.56 11.54
N THR A 20 38.94 -10.65 11.34
CA THR A 20 38.44 -11.86 10.67
C THR A 20 37.31 -12.50 11.48
N ARG A 21 37.48 -12.64 12.79
CA ARG A 21 36.45 -13.21 13.67
C ARG A 21 35.18 -12.36 13.74
N GLU A 22 35.34 -11.03 13.77
CA GLU A 22 34.22 -10.09 13.69
C GLU A 22 33.44 -10.24 12.37
N ALA A 23 34.14 -10.37 11.24
CA ALA A 23 33.52 -10.60 9.94
C ALA A 23 32.78 -11.95 9.86
N GLU A 24 33.34 -13.02 10.43
CA GLU A 24 32.68 -14.34 10.50
C GLU A 24 31.40 -14.31 11.33
N ILE A 25 31.44 -13.68 12.51
CA ILE A 25 30.25 -13.49 13.36
C ILE A 25 29.19 -12.69 12.61
N LEU A 26 29.60 -11.66 11.86
CA LEU A 26 28.70 -10.83 11.08
C LEU A 26 28.00 -11.63 9.98
N GLU A 27 28.74 -12.40 9.17
CA GLU A 27 28.16 -13.23 8.11
C GLU A 27 27.23 -14.32 8.67
N HIS A 28 27.64 -15.01 9.74
CA HIS A 28 26.76 -15.98 10.40
C HIS A 28 25.45 -15.34 10.89
N THR A 29 25.53 -14.13 11.45
CA THR A 29 24.35 -13.39 11.93
C THR A 29 23.41 -13.01 10.77
N LEU A 30 23.97 -12.56 9.64
CA LEU A 30 23.19 -12.23 8.45
C LEU A 30 22.50 -13.46 7.86
N LEU A 31 23.20 -14.60 7.77
CA LEU A 31 22.61 -15.87 7.33
C LEU A 31 21.48 -16.32 8.27
N GLY A 32 21.64 -16.15 9.58
CA GLY A 32 20.59 -16.42 10.56
C GLY A 32 19.33 -15.58 10.34
N LEU A 33 19.48 -14.31 9.94
CA LEU A 33 18.36 -13.43 9.59
C LEU A 33 17.66 -13.85 8.31
N GLU A 34 18.41 -14.27 7.29
CA GLU A 34 17.84 -14.78 6.03
C GLU A 34 17.06 -16.07 6.25
N ASN A 35 17.56 -16.98 7.08
CA ASN A 35 16.93 -18.26 7.41
C ASN A 35 15.63 -18.09 8.22
N LYS A 36 15.54 -17.07 9.09
CA LYS A 36 14.31 -16.75 9.84
C LYS A 36 13.24 -16.06 8.99
N ARG A 37 13.61 -15.47 7.85
CA ARG A 37 12.66 -14.75 6.99
C ARG A 37 11.75 -15.74 6.25
N PRO A 38 10.45 -15.43 6.09
CA PRO A 38 9.56 -16.25 5.27
C PRO A 38 10.08 -16.41 3.83
N LYS A 39 10.14 -17.66 3.34
CA LYS A 39 10.68 -18.03 2.01
C LYS A 39 10.14 -17.14 0.88
N ASN A 40 8.83 -16.86 0.89
CA ASN A 40 8.19 -16.01 -0.11
C ASN A 40 8.73 -14.57 -0.10
N THR A 41 9.01 -14.02 1.08
CA THR A 41 9.56 -12.66 1.20
C THR A 41 10.98 -12.60 0.67
N THR A 42 11.80 -13.62 0.98
CA THR A 42 13.17 -13.73 0.45
C THR A 42 13.18 -13.79 -1.07
N LEU A 43 12.34 -14.64 -1.67
CA LEU A 43 12.21 -14.73 -3.13
C LEU A 43 11.75 -13.42 -3.77
N VAL A 44 10.76 -12.75 -3.17
CA VAL A 44 10.26 -11.46 -3.67
C VAL A 44 11.32 -10.38 -3.57
N TYR A 45 12.09 -10.34 -2.47
CA TYR A 45 13.15 -9.34 -2.30
C TYR A 45 14.28 -9.57 -3.28
N LYS A 46 14.73 -10.83 -3.41
CA LYS A 46 15.79 -11.22 -4.35
C LYS A 46 15.47 -10.77 -5.78
N LYS A 47 14.28 -11.10 -6.30
CA LYS A 47 13.85 -10.66 -7.64
C LYS A 47 13.88 -9.14 -7.82
N LYS A 48 13.48 -8.39 -6.79
CA LYS A 48 13.45 -6.92 -6.83
C LYS A 48 14.85 -6.31 -6.73
N GLN A 49 15.75 -6.96 -5.99
CA GLN A 49 17.15 -6.59 -5.88
C GLN A 49 17.90 -6.89 -7.17
N GLU A 50 17.65 -8.03 -7.83
CA GLU A 50 18.19 -8.37 -9.15
C GLU A 50 17.85 -7.28 -10.18
N ILE A 51 16.60 -6.85 -10.26
CA ILE A 51 16.19 -5.76 -11.16
C ILE A 51 16.96 -4.46 -10.87
N LEU A 52 17.25 -4.15 -9.60
CA LEU A 52 18.08 -2.99 -9.26
C LEU A 52 19.53 -3.20 -9.71
N MET A 53 20.08 -4.39 -9.51
CA MET A 53 21.46 -4.72 -9.92
C MET A 53 21.61 -4.60 -11.43
N ASP A 54 20.66 -5.14 -12.19
CA ASP A 54 20.62 -5.02 -13.66
C ASP A 54 20.58 -3.55 -14.08
N PHE A 55 19.71 -2.75 -13.45
CA PHE A 55 19.66 -1.29 -13.67
C PHE A 55 21.01 -0.62 -13.38
N CYS A 56 21.70 -1.00 -12.29
CA CYS A 56 22.99 -0.43 -11.95
C CYS A 56 24.08 -0.81 -12.97
N ILE A 57 24.05 -2.05 -13.47
CA ILE A 57 24.99 -2.56 -14.49
C ILE A 57 24.76 -1.84 -15.82
N GLU A 58 23.51 -1.75 -16.28
CA GLU A 58 23.13 -1.09 -17.53
C GLU A 58 23.52 0.40 -17.53
N ASN A 59 23.39 1.07 -16.39
CA ASN A 59 23.72 2.48 -16.23
C ASN A 59 25.20 2.75 -15.87
N ARG A 60 26.04 1.70 -15.78
CA ARG A 60 27.49 1.80 -15.57
C ARG A 60 27.89 2.66 -14.37
N TYR A 61 27.23 2.48 -13.23
CA TYR A 61 27.59 3.19 -12.01
C TYR A 61 29.02 2.86 -11.56
N ALA A 62 29.82 3.87 -11.24
CA ALA A 62 31.22 3.72 -10.85
C ALA A 62 31.41 2.95 -9.53
N ASP A 63 30.48 3.13 -8.60
CA ASP A 63 30.37 2.42 -7.32
C ASP A 63 29.51 1.14 -7.44
N GLY A 64 29.22 0.71 -8.67
CA GLY A 64 28.47 -0.48 -9.00
C GLY A 64 27.07 -0.50 -8.36
N CYS A 65 26.76 -1.63 -7.71
CA CYS A 65 25.45 -1.89 -7.11
C CYS A 65 25.29 -1.34 -5.68
N ILE A 66 26.21 -0.49 -5.19
CA ILE A 66 26.06 0.16 -3.89
C ILE A 66 24.78 1.01 -3.89
N VAL A 67 23.92 0.78 -2.91
CA VAL A 67 22.62 1.45 -2.83
C VAL A 67 22.80 2.82 -2.17
N THR A 68 22.31 3.87 -2.83
CA THR A 68 22.21 5.22 -2.25
C THR A 68 20.77 5.73 -2.36
N GLU A 69 20.41 6.76 -1.59
CA GLU A 69 19.06 7.36 -1.68
C GLU A 69 18.77 7.85 -3.11
N ALA A 70 19.74 8.51 -3.74
CA ALA A 70 19.60 9.03 -5.10
C ALA A 70 19.40 7.92 -6.13
N LYS A 71 20.17 6.83 -6.05
CA LYS A 71 20.00 5.67 -6.94
C LYS A 71 18.64 5.00 -6.75
N LEU A 72 18.19 4.84 -5.50
CA LEU A 72 16.85 4.30 -5.23
C LEU A 72 15.78 5.18 -5.87
N LEU A 73 15.87 6.51 -5.73
CA LEU A 73 14.91 7.42 -6.34
C LEU A 73 14.89 7.31 -7.87
N ARG A 74 16.07 7.35 -8.50
CA ARG A 74 16.20 7.21 -9.95
C ARG A 74 15.64 5.88 -10.44
N PHE A 75 15.98 4.78 -9.76
CA PHE A 75 15.44 3.46 -10.04
C PHE A 75 13.91 3.40 -9.93
N LEU A 76 13.35 4.02 -8.88
CA LEU A 76 11.91 4.06 -8.70
C LEU A 76 11.23 4.81 -9.84
N ASP A 77 11.81 5.94 -10.27
CA ASP A 77 11.24 6.85 -11.26
C ASP A 77 11.35 6.32 -12.69
N GLU A 78 12.52 5.81 -13.08
CA GLU A 78 12.82 5.39 -14.46
C GLU A 78 12.40 3.93 -14.73
N VAL A 79 12.44 3.05 -13.72
CA VAL A 79 12.20 1.61 -13.93
C VAL A 79 10.90 1.16 -13.28
N VAL A 80 10.70 1.43 -11.99
CA VAL A 80 9.59 0.83 -11.23
C VAL A 80 8.25 1.46 -11.57
N VAL A 81 8.18 2.79 -11.71
CA VAL A 81 6.93 3.48 -12.11
C VAL A 81 6.51 3.10 -13.52
N PRO A 82 7.37 3.28 -14.54
CA PRO A 82 6.91 3.23 -15.92
C PRO A 82 6.60 1.80 -16.35
N ARG A 83 7.27 0.82 -15.72
CA ARG A 83 6.98 -0.61 -15.93
C ARG A 83 5.53 -0.99 -15.67
N GLY A 84 4.86 -0.31 -14.73
CA GLY A 84 3.47 -0.59 -14.41
C GLY A 84 3.18 -2.03 -13.95
N SER A 85 1.90 -2.30 -13.68
CA SER A 85 1.42 -3.62 -13.31
C SER A 85 0.79 -4.27 -14.54
N LEU A 86 1.49 -5.24 -15.14
CA LEU A 86 0.89 -6.12 -16.14
C LEU A 86 -0.16 -7.00 -15.43
N LYS A 87 -1.46 -6.76 -15.66
CA LYS A 87 -2.47 -7.74 -15.29
C LYS A 87 -2.45 -8.84 -16.35
N LYS A 88 -2.30 -10.09 -15.91
CA LYS A 88 -2.26 -11.26 -16.81
C LYS A 88 -3.62 -11.59 -17.43
N ASP A 89 -4.72 -11.11 -16.84
CA ASP A 89 -6.07 -11.49 -17.22
C ASP A 89 -6.93 -10.27 -17.52
N ARG A 90 -6.90 -9.83 -18.79
CA ARG A 90 -8.01 -9.24 -19.54
C ARG A 90 -7.54 -9.14 -21.00
N LYS A 91 -8.07 -10.01 -21.85
CA LYS A 91 -7.97 -9.89 -23.31
C LYS A 91 -8.36 -8.47 -23.70
N ASP A 92 -7.54 -7.85 -24.55
CA ASP A 92 -7.81 -6.64 -25.34
C ASP A 92 -7.71 -5.25 -24.70
N ASP A 93 -6.89 -5.04 -23.67
CA ASP A 93 -6.40 -3.68 -23.44
C ASP A 93 -4.95 -3.70 -22.93
N SER A 94 -4.01 -3.33 -23.80
CA SER A 94 -2.59 -3.13 -23.50
C SER A 94 -2.37 -1.89 -22.61
N SER A 95 -3.31 -1.58 -21.73
CA SER A 95 -3.19 -0.50 -20.76
C SER A 95 -2.22 -0.92 -19.64
N VAL A 96 -1.04 -0.29 -19.64
CA VAL A 96 -0.10 -0.37 -18.53
C VAL A 96 -0.74 0.31 -17.32
N TYR A 97 -1.29 -0.49 -16.41
CA TYR A 97 -1.87 0.03 -15.17
C TYR A 97 -0.78 0.59 -14.28
N GLU A 98 -0.99 1.77 -13.73
CA GLU A 98 -0.06 2.34 -12.76
C GLU A 98 0.16 1.40 -11.57
N LEU A 99 1.41 1.33 -11.12
CA LEU A 99 1.80 0.46 -10.02
C LEU A 99 1.09 0.88 -8.72
N LYS A 100 0.49 -0.10 -8.04
CA LYS A 100 -0.03 0.11 -6.69
C LYS A 100 1.07 0.57 -5.74
N MET A 101 0.71 1.46 -4.81
CA MET A 101 1.63 2.00 -3.79
C MET A 101 2.26 0.90 -2.96
N GLU A 102 1.53 -0.19 -2.69
CA GLU A 102 2.00 -1.33 -1.92
C GLU A 102 3.16 -2.05 -2.65
N THR A 103 3.07 -2.20 -3.97
CA THR A 103 4.12 -2.83 -4.78
C THR A 103 5.38 -1.97 -4.80
N ILE A 104 5.24 -0.64 -4.87
CA ILE A 104 6.36 0.31 -4.77
C ILE A 104 7.03 0.19 -3.40
N GLN A 105 6.25 0.11 -2.32
CA GLN A 105 6.77 -0.10 -0.97
C GLN A 105 7.53 -1.43 -0.84
N GLN A 106 7.13 -2.49 -1.54
CA GLN A 106 7.89 -3.73 -1.56
C GLN A 106 9.24 -3.58 -2.25
N TYR A 107 9.34 -2.81 -3.35
CA TYR A 107 10.64 -2.47 -3.95
C TYR A 107 11.52 -1.70 -2.97
N ILE A 108 11.00 -0.64 -2.35
CA ILE A 108 11.74 0.14 -1.35
C ILE A 108 12.25 -0.76 -0.21
N LYS A 109 11.40 -1.65 0.32
CA LYS A 109 11.80 -2.58 1.39
C LYS A 109 12.91 -3.54 0.94
N ALA A 110 12.83 -4.08 -0.27
CA ALA A 110 13.84 -4.97 -0.82
C ALA A 110 15.19 -4.24 -0.99
N VAL A 111 15.18 -3.03 -1.54
CA VAL A 111 16.39 -2.22 -1.75
C VAL A 111 16.99 -1.73 -0.43
N VAL A 112 16.17 -1.31 0.53
CA VAL A 112 16.63 -0.94 1.88
C VAL A 112 17.24 -2.15 2.60
N ASN A 113 16.70 -3.35 2.41
CA ASN A 113 17.30 -4.56 2.95
C ASN A 113 18.66 -4.88 2.31
N LEU A 114 18.81 -4.66 1.00
CA LEU A 114 20.10 -4.79 0.32
C LEU A 114 21.12 -3.80 0.88
N HIS A 115 20.73 -2.53 1.07
CA HIS A 115 21.58 -1.54 1.71
C HIS A 115 22.00 -1.94 3.12
N ALA A 116 21.07 -2.46 3.94
CA ALA A 116 21.40 -2.88 5.30
C ALA A 116 22.51 -3.95 5.31
N ILE A 117 22.48 -4.89 4.36
CA ILE A 117 23.53 -5.91 4.17
C ILE A 117 24.85 -5.27 3.70
N GLN A 118 24.79 -4.33 2.74
CA GLN A 118 25.96 -3.60 2.26
C GLN A 118 26.61 -2.75 3.36
N PHE A 119 25.80 -2.12 4.19
CA PHE A 119 26.24 -1.30 5.32
C PHE A 119 26.88 -2.17 6.41
N SER A 120 26.27 -3.31 6.77
CA SER A 120 26.87 -4.23 7.74
C SER A 120 28.22 -4.77 7.26
N ARG A 121 28.39 -4.96 5.95
CA ARG A 121 29.66 -5.39 5.34
C ARG A 121 30.69 -4.26 5.18
N ASN A 122 30.40 -3.06 5.69
CA ASN A 122 31.22 -1.85 5.50
C ASN A 122 31.49 -1.50 4.03
N ILE A 123 30.61 -1.92 3.11
CA ILE A 123 30.68 -1.61 1.68
C ILE A 123 30.04 -0.24 1.41
N SER A 124 28.90 0.04 2.06
CA SER A 124 28.25 1.36 1.99
C SER A 124 28.74 2.25 3.13
N ARG A 125 29.06 3.51 2.81
CA ARG A 125 29.42 4.56 3.78
C ARG A 125 28.23 5.40 4.22
N GLU A 126 27.10 5.30 3.52
CA GLU A 126 25.89 6.07 3.84
C GLU A 126 25.12 5.44 5.00
N SER A 127 24.69 6.26 5.97
CA SER A 127 23.98 5.77 7.15
C SER A 127 22.55 5.30 6.85
N GLY A 128 21.95 5.70 5.72
CA GLY A 128 20.63 5.20 5.35
C GLY A 128 20.04 5.76 4.05
N VAL A 129 19.27 4.90 3.37
CA VAL A 129 18.62 5.18 2.08
C VAL A 129 17.25 5.88 2.22
N ARG A 130 16.71 5.98 3.44
CA ARG A 130 15.38 6.57 3.73
C ARG A 130 15.47 8.02 4.21
N GLY A 131 16.15 8.85 3.42
CA GLY A 131 16.30 10.27 3.70
C GLY A 131 15.06 11.10 3.39
N ALA A 132 15.25 12.42 3.35
CA ALA A 132 14.18 13.39 3.16
C ALA A 132 13.60 13.35 1.74
N ALA A 133 14.43 13.07 0.73
CA ALA A 133 14.02 13.05 -0.67
C ALA A 133 13.05 11.90 -0.96
N LEU A 134 13.34 10.68 -0.46
CA LEU A 134 12.44 9.54 -0.59
C LEU A 134 11.09 9.78 0.10
N ARG A 135 11.10 10.44 1.26
CA ARG A 135 9.87 10.79 1.98
C ARG A 135 9.04 11.80 1.20
N ALA A 136 9.67 12.83 0.64
CA ALA A 136 9.01 13.83 -0.19
C ALA A 136 8.41 13.19 -1.46
N TRP A 137 9.17 12.35 -2.15
CA TRP A 137 8.71 11.63 -3.33
C TRP A 137 7.49 10.73 -3.03
N LEU A 138 7.53 9.97 -1.92
CA LEU A 138 6.39 9.15 -1.48
C LEU A 138 5.15 10.00 -1.13
N LYS A 139 5.34 11.16 -0.49
CA LYS A 139 4.25 12.08 -0.14
C LYS A 139 3.58 12.64 -1.40
N ASN A 140 4.38 13.12 -2.36
CA ASN A 140 3.88 13.65 -3.63
C ASN A 140 3.10 12.60 -4.39
N ARG A 141 3.63 11.37 -4.47
CA ARG A 141 2.95 10.30 -5.20
C ARG A 141 1.63 9.88 -4.55
N ARG A 142 1.57 9.80 -3.22
CA ARG A 142 0.31 9.58 -2.50
C ARG A 142 -0.68 10.73 -2.69
N HIS A 143 -0.19 11.94 -2.89
CA HIS A 143 -1.03 13.09 -3.21
C HIS A 143 -1.62 12.96 -4.62
N SER A 144 -0.79 12.73 -5.64
CA SER A 144 -1.24 12.52 -7.03
C SER A 144 -2.23 11.36 -7.15
N GLU A 145 -1.97 10.24 -6.47
CA GLU A 145 -2.92 9.11 -6.40
C GLU A 145 -4.27 9.50 -5.81
N ARG A 146 -4.27 10.28 -4.73
CA ARG A 146 -5.51 10.78 -4.11
C ARG A 146 -6.23 11.76 -5.03
N GLN A 147 -5.50 12.61 -5.73
CA GLN A 147 -6.06 13.57 -6.68
C GLN A 147 -6.71 12.86 -7.87
N ARG A 148 -6.02 11.90 -8.50
CA ARG A 148 -6.60 11.07 -9.57
C ARG A 148 -7.84 10.30 -9.10
N LYS A 149 -7.83 9.76 -7.88
CA LYS A 149 -9.02 9.11 -7.30
C LYS A 149 -10.17 10.09 -7.06
N ARG A 150 -9.89 11.37 -6.79
CA ARG A 150 -10.91 12.43 -6.71
C ARG A 150 -11.48 12.75 -8.09
N GLU A 151 -10.61 12.94 -9.07
CA GLU A 151 -10.96 13.31 -10.45
C GLU A 151 -11.68 12.19 -11.21
N SER A 152 -11.37 10.93 -10.91
CA SER A 152 -12.02 9.78 -11.55
C SER A 152 -13.47 9.53 -11.10
N TYR A 153 -14.02 10.35 -10.19
CA TYR A 153 -15.38 10.27 -9.63
C TYR A 153 -15.84 8.85 -9.24
N LYS A 154 -14.89 7.94 -8.99
CA LYS A 154 -15.22 6.58 -8.56
C LYS A 154 -15.84 6.69 -7.18
N ASP A 155 -17.08 6.21 -7.08
CA ASP A 155 -17.77 6.13 -5.81
C ASP A 155 -16.89 5.39 -4.81
N ARG A 156 -16.57 6.08 -3.72
CA ARG A 156 -15.68 5.60 -2.65
C ARG A 156 -16.42 4.71 -1.66
N ALA A 157 -17.74 4.77 -1.66
CA ALA A 157 -18.60 3.96 -0.83
C ALA A 157 -18.87 2.59 -1.46
N ARG A 158 -18.64 2.44 -2.78
CA ARG A 158 -18.83 1.18 -3.51
C ARG A 158 -18.13 -0.01 -2.82
N HIS A 159 -18.91 -1.03 -2.47
CA HIS A 159 -18.56 -2.23 -1.73
C HIS A 159 -18.08 -2.01 -0.28
N THR A 160 -18.43 -0.87 0.33
CA THR A 160 -18.22 -0.61 1.76
C THR A 160 -19.55 -0.71 2.52
N ALA A 161 -19.52 -0.64 3.85
CA ALA A 161 -20.75 -0.54 4.65
C ALA A 161 -21.55 0.76 4.39
N GLN A 162 -20.93 1.75 3.72
CA GLN A 162 -21.58 2.96 3.26
C GLN A 162 -22.07 2.87 1.81
N ASP A 163 -21.85 1.72 1.14
CA ASP A 163 -22.41 1.48 -0.18
C ASP A 163 -23.94 1.51 -0.07
N GLY A 164 -24.58 2.17 -1.03
CA GLY A 164 -26.02 2.13 -1.14
C GLY A 164 -26.48 0.73 -1.54
N TYR A 165 -27.76 0.44 -1.33
CA TYR A 165 -28.36 -0.76 -1.89
C TYR A 165 -28.64 -0.56 -3.38
N THR A 166 -28.41 -1.58 -4.21
CA THR A 166 -29.00 -1.58 -5.57
C THR A 166 -30.52 -1.72 -5.48
N PRO A 167 -31.29 -1.36 -6.53
CA PRO A 167 -32.74 -1.57 -6.54
C PRO A 167 -33.14 -3.02 -6.25
N GLU A 168 -32.37 -3.99 -6.72
CA GLU A 168 -32.62 -5.42 -6.49
C GLU A 168 -32.36 -5.81 -5.03
N GLU A 169 -31.30 -5.28 -4.43
CA GLU A 169 -30.96 -5.51 -3.01
C GLU A 169 -32.01 -4.88 -2.09
N LEU A 170 -32.51 -3.69 -2.45
CA LEU A 170 -33.58 -3.02 -1.72
C LEU A 170 -34.87 -3.87 -1.69
N ILE A 171 -35.25 -4.43 -2.84
CA ILE A 171 -36.43 -5.31 -2.93
C ILE A 171 -36.23 -6.55 -2.06
N LYS A 172 -35.06 -7.19 -2.14
CA LYS A 172 -34.73 -8.37 -1.33
C LYS A 172 -34.81 -8.07 0.18
N LEU A 173 -34.26 -6.94 0.61
CA LEU A 173 -34.29 -6.54 2.02
C LEU A 173 -35.71 -6.21 2.50
N SER A 174 -36.51 -5.55 1.66
CA SER A 174 -37.93 -5.29 1.93
C SER A 174 -38.74 -6.58 2.07
N ILE A 175 -38.52 -7.57 1.19
CA ILE A 175 -39.17 -8.87 1.25
C ILE A 175 -38.71 -9.68 2.46
N PHE A 176 -37.43 -9.58 2.83
CA PHE A 176 -36.87 -10.26 4.01
C PHE A 176 -37.65 -9.86 5.27
N TYR A 177 -37.79 -8.55 5.55
CA TYR A 177 -38.55 -8.09 6.71
C TYR A 177 -40.05 -8.42 6.64
N PHE A 178 -40.62 -8.45 5.43
CA PHE A 178 -42.02 -8.83 5.24
C PHE A 178 -42.27 -10.31 5.56
N LYS A 179 -41.36 -11.20 5.17
CA LYS A 179 -41.47 -12.65 5.38
C LYS A 179 -41.30 -13.08 6.84
N GLU A 180 -40.58 -12.31 7.65
CA GLU A 180 -40.43 -12.63 9.09
C GLU A 180 -41.75 -12.54 9.86
N GLY A 181 -42.76 -11.81 9.34
CA GLY A 181 -44.14 -11.85 9.83
C GLY A 181 -44.36 -11.36 11.28
N LYS A 182 -43.37 -10.69 11.87
CA LYS A 182 -43.42 -10.18 13.25
C LYS A 182 -43.51 -8.65 13.25
N GLU A 183 -44.07 -8.09 14.31
CA GLU A 183 -44.26 -6.64 14.49
C GLU A 183 -42.97 -5.82 14.34
N LYS A 184 -41.88 -6.23 15.02
CA LYS A 184 -40.59 -5.53 14.97
C LYS A 184 -40.00 -5.46 13.54
N PRO A 185 -39.94 -6.56 12.77
CA PRO A 185 -39.59 -6.55 11.34
C PRO A 185 -40.47 -5.64 10.48
N PHE A 186 -41.79 -5.60 10.71
CA PHE A 186 -42.68 -4.69 9.97
C PHE A 186 -42.34 -3.21 10.23
N ARG A 187 -42.10 -2.85 11.49
CA ARG A 187 -41.64 -1.49 11.84
C ARG A 187 -40.30 -1.17 11.19
N ASN A 188 -39.34 -2.10 11.24
CA ASN A 188 -38.02 -1.92 10.63
C ASN A 188 -38.13 -1.78 9.09
N ARG A 189 -39.03 -2.52 8.46
CA ARG A 189 -39.34 -2.40 7.02
C ARG A 189 -39.88 -1.02 6.68
N MET A 190 -40.85 -0.53 7.46
CA MET A 190 -41.43 0.80 7.27
C MET A 190 -40.36 1.89 7.40
N LEU A 191 -39.55 1.85 8.46
CA LEU A 191 -38.45 2.79 8.69
C LEU A 191 -37.42 2.74 7.55
N PHE A 192 -37.02 1.54 7.13
CA PHE A 192 -36.09 1.35 6.01
C PHE A 192 -36.61 1.95 4.70
N LEU A 193 -37.88 1.68 4.36
CA LEU A 193 -38.50 2.21 3.14
C LEU A 193 -38.71 3.73 3.20
N MET A 194 -39.14 4.27 4.33
CA MET A 194 -39.28 5.72 4.51
C MET A 194 -37.94 6.43 4.40
N GLN A 195 -36.89 5.92 5.06
CA GLN A 195 -35.52 6.47 4.94
C GLN A 195 -35.03 6.48 3.51
N HIS A 196 -35.30 5.41 2.74
CA HIS A 196 -34.91 5.34 1.34
C HIS A 196 -35.72 6.29 0.45
N MET A 197 -37.06 6.26 0.53
CA MET A 197 -37.94 7.01 -0.37
C MET A 197 -37.93 8.52 -0.08
N MET A 198 -37.76 8.90 1.20
CA MET A 198 -37.76 10.30 1.63
C MET A 198 -36.33 10.83 1.85
N LEU A 199 -35.29 10.02 1.59
CA LEU A 199 -33.87 10.37 1.80
C LEU A 199 -33.57 10.87 3.22
N LEU A 200 -34.23 10.29 4.22
CA LEU A 200 -34.09 10.69 5.62
C LEU A 200 -32.92 9.96 6.29
N HIS A 201 -32.19 10.68 7.13
CA HIS A 201 -31.21 10.08 8.03
C HIS A 201 -31.89 9.54 9.28
N GLY A 202 -31.28 8.55 9.96
CA GLY A 202 -31.90 7.84 11.09
C GLY A 202 -32.45 8.74 12.21
N LYS A 203 -31.77 9.85 12.51
CA LYS A 203 -32.28 10.87 13.46
C LYS A 203 -33.55 11.57 12.95
N GLY A 204 -33.61 11.97 11.68
CA GLY A 204 -34.79 12.61 11.10
C GLY A 204 -36.01 11.69 11.09
N THR A 205 -35.83 10.39 10.86
CA THR A 205 -36.93 9.41 10.96
C THR A 205 -37.35 9.12 12.40
N GLY A 206 -36.44 9.26 13.36
CA GLY A 206 -36.73 9.03 14.78
C GLY A 206 -37.53 10.16 15.42
N ASP A 207 -37.37 11.38 14.92
CA ASP A 207 -38.06 12.58 15.40
C ASP A 207 -39.43 12.80 14.72
N MET A 208 -39.81 11.97 13.74
CA MET A 208 -41.11 12.07 13.05
C MET A 208 -42.26 11.55 13.91
N GLU A 209 -43.31 12.36 14.02
CA GLU A 209 -44.57 11.97 14.62
C GLU A 209 -45.59 11.61 13.54
N LEU A 210 -46.59 10.79 13.89
CA LEU A 210 -47.66 10.44 12.95
C LEU A 210 -48.43 11.70 12.48
N CYS A 211 -48.49 12.73 13.34
CA CYS A 211 -49.10 14.02 13.04
C CYS A 211 -48.40 14.80 11.92
N ASP A 212 -47.15 14.45 11.59
CA ASP A 212 -46.40 15.09 10.49
C ASP A 212 -46.72 14.48 9.11
N LEU A 213 -47.42 13.34 9.07
CA LEU A 213 -47.76 12.63 7.84
C LEU A 213 -49.16 13.01 7.36
N PHE A 214 -49.21 13.86 6.34
CA PHE A 214 -50.47 14.31 5.75
C PHE A 214 -50.78 13.53 4.46
N PRO A 215 -52.04 13.09 4.26
CA PRO A 215 -52.47 12.60 2.96
C PRO A 215 -52.47 13.75 1.96
N LEU A 216 -51.74 13.58 0.86
CA LEU A 216 -51.91 14.42 -0.33
C LEU A 216 -53.07 13.84 -1.13
N GLU A 217 -54.29 14.19 -0.74
CA GLU A 217 -55.42 14.08 -1.67
C GLU A 217 -55.29 15.20 -2.69
N PRO A 218 -55.16 14.90 -4.00
CA PRO A 218 -55.33 15.91 -5.02
C PRO A 218 -56.74 16.43 -4.86
N GLN A 219 -56.87 17.69 -4.45
CA GLN A 219 -58.15 18.38 -4.54
C GLN A 219 -58.48 18.40 -6.03
N LEU A 220 -59.35 17.50 -6.48
CA LEU A 220 -60.16 17.69 -7.67
C LEU A 220 -61.05 18.90 -7.39
N GLN A 221 -60.44 20.08 -7.39
CA GLN A 221 -61.17 21.32 -7.52
C GLN A 221 -61.89 21.18 -8.84
N LEU A 222 -63.22 21.11 -8.73
CA LEU A 222 -64.19 21.33 -9.78
C LEU A 222 -63.88 22.69 -10.43
N ALA A 223 -62.86 22.72 -11.28
CA ALA A 223 -62.68 23.77 -12.26
C ALA A 223 -63.67 23.45 -13.37
N ASN A 224 -64.90 23.94 -13.18
CA ASN A 224 -65.79 24.23 -14.29
C ASN A 224 -65.06 25.23 -15.19
N PHE A 225 -64.43 24.72 -16.24
CA PHE A 225 -64.13 25.47 -17.46
C PHE A 225 -65.18 25.10 -18.51
#